data_AF-A0A926IFU3-F1
#
_entry.id   AF-A0A926IFU3-F1
#
_cell.length_a   1.000
_cell.length_b   1.000
_cell.length_c   1.000
_cell.angle_alpha   90.00
_cell.angle_beta   90.00
_cell.angle_gamma   90.00
#
_symmetry.space_group_name_H-M   'P 1'
#
loop_
_entity.id
_entity.type
_entity.pdbx_description
1 polymer ?
#
loop_
_entity_poly.entity_id
_entity_poly.type
_entity_poly.pdbx_seq_one_letter_code
_entity_poly.pdbx_strand_id
1 'polypeptide(L)'
;MRIILNEIKKIWDLKLILVAFIISGLFYTIFMSNFIVFFKNGHSITEEIEYAIEMSKRYGAKITDAEFSDFMKERDVLISEAEEYIDKFPIFSEVGIYSFEDYERIHEKDDQTEREHEAIWTLLREEGDFVRFKIQALDSIEGRYHNYPLYVLDRALNSDDTPGRELIRLQEIKEKEEYLNIMDAYSFENTVSYSIYLAILTILITLVLVSPLVVNDRSGNIHLLQYSSKNGRKILLQQFISIIISAFIITTLLVLIFGAIYTANGTFVFWNNGLTSFLNVAVDFFWFDLTYGQYIIYYILLLYILSIGSATVAFVISRFSQNLVVLIMKLIPVFGVFCLISFKVFFKTFSNVNFFYRLTGLPWLEPIVCLFVLIMGLTSSVYILHREIKADLL
;
A
#
# COMPACT_ATOMS: atom_id res chain seq x y z
N MET A 1 31.41 -5.30 -20.22
CA MET A 1 31.14 -5.57 -18.80
C MET A 1 32.04 -4.79 -17.83
N ARG A 2 33.39 -4.79 -17.97
CA ARG A 2 34.27 -4.05 -17.03
C ARG A 2 33.92 -2.56 -16.85
N ILE A 3 33.53 -1.86 -17.92
CA ILE A 3 33.21 -0.41 -17.83
C ILE A 3 31.87 -0.17 -17.15
N ILE A 4 30.83 -0.97 -17.46
CA ILE A 4 29.53 -0.90 -16.78
C ILE A 4 29.71 -1.09 -15.26
N LEU A 5 30.53 -2.05 -14.83
CA LEU A 5 30.83 -2.24 -13.41
C LEU A 5 31.52 -1.01 -12.78
N ASN A 6 32.38 -0.31 -13.52
CA ASN A 6 33.01 0.91 -13.03
C ASN A 6 32.02 2.08 -12.93
N GLU A 7 31.10 2.22 -13.89
CA GLU A 7 30.03 3.24 -13.83
C GLU A 7 29.03 2.93 -12.70
N ILE A 8 28.70 1.65 -12.48
CA ILE A 8 27.92 1.22 -11.30
C ILE A 8 28.66 1.62 -10.01
N LYS A 9 29.97 1.37 -9.89
CA LYS A 9 30.74 1.79 -8.70
C LYS A 9 30.68 3.30 -8.42
N LYS A 10 30.55 4.14 -9.45
CA LYS A 10 30.35 5.60 -9.28
C LYS A 10 28.98 5.95 -8.70
N ILE A 11 27.93 5.21 -9.08
CA ILE A 11 26.59 5.36 -8.50
C ILE A 11 26.61 4.92 -7.03
N TRP A 12 27.25 3.79 -6.76
CA TRP A 12 27.39 3.18 -5.42
C TRP A 12 28.61 3.71 -4.67
N ASP A 13 28.84 5.02 -4.75
CA ASP A 13 29.86 5.68 -3.94
C ASP A 13 29.44 5.72 -2.46
N LEU A 14 30.40 5.53 -1.55
CA LEU A 14 30.13 5.46 -0.11
C LEU A 14 29.41 6.72 0.41
N LYS A 15 29.72 7.90 -0.11
CA LYS A 15 29.06 9.15 0.31
C LYS A 15 27.60 9.17 -0.12
N LEU A 16 27.32 8.75 -1.34
CA LEU A 16 25.95 8.69 -1.87
C LEU A 16 25.12 7.61 -1.17
N ILE A 17 25.72 6.46 -0.86
CA ILE A 17 25.08 5.40 -0.06
C ILE A 17 24.74 5.92 1.34
N LEU A 18 25.66 6.64 1.99
CA LEU A 18 25.41 7.23 3.31
C LEU A 18 24.27 8.26 3.27
N VAL A 19 24.22 9.10 2.23
CA VAL A 19 23.11 10.02 2.01
C VAL A 19 21.79 9.27 1.81
N ALA A 20 21.78 8.23 0.97
CA ALA A 20 20.60 7.41 0.74
C ALA A 20 20.12 6.71 2.02
N PHE A 21 21.04 6.25 2.87
CA PHE A 21 20.73 5.65 4.16
C PHE A 21 20.09 6.65 5.12
N ILE A 22 20.66 7.86 5.25
CA ILE A 22 20.09 8.93 6.10
C ILE A 22 18.71 9.33 5.59
N ILE A 23 18.54 9.55 4.28
CA ILE A 23 17.24 9.89 3.69
C ILE A 23 16.22 8.78 3.96
N SER A 24 16.61 7.52 3.77
CA SER A 24 15.71 6.37 4.01
C SER A 24 15.31 6.27 5.48
N GLY A 25 16.24 6.46 6.41
CA GLY A 25 15.95 6.45 7.85
C GLY A 25 15.01 7.59 8.26
N LEU A 26 15.29 8.82 7.83
CA LEU A 26 14.44 9.99 8.11
C LEU A 26 13.05 9.84 7.48
N PHE A 27 12.99 9.41 6.22
CA PHE A 27 11.73 9.21 5.52
C PHE A 27 10.90 8.12 6.19
N TYR A 28 11.54 7.02 6.61
CA TYR A 28 10.87 5.97 7.37
C TYR A 28 10.26 6.52 8.66
N THR A 29 11.04 7.23 9.47
CA THR A 29 10.55 7.79 10.75
C THR A 29 9.43 8.81 10.57
N ILE A 30 9.47 9.63 9.51
CA ILE A 30 8.48 10.69 9.30
C ILE A 30 7.20 10.13 8.68
N PHE A 31 7.31 9.23 7.71
CA PHE A 31 6.18 8.85 6.84
C PHE A 31 5.75 7.39 6.94
N MET A 32 6.62 6.46 7.35
CA MET A 32 6.32 5.02 7.26
C MET A 32 6.20 4.32 8.62
N SER A 33 6.89 4.77 9.66
CA SER A 33 6.95 4.08 10.95
C SER A 33 5.58 3.97 11.61
N ASN A 34 4.66 4.91 11.36
CA ASN A 34 3.32 4.88 11.93
C ASN A 34 2.52 3.65 11.49
N PHE A 35 2.71 3.18 10.25
CA PHE A 35 2.05 1.99 9.71
C PHE A 35 2.60 0.68 10.29
N ILE A 36 3.63 0.75 11.13
CA ILE A 36 4.23 -0.39 11.83
C ILE A 36 3.99 -0.27 13.33
N VAL A 37 4.37 0.87 13.92
CA VAL A 37 4.33 1.10 15.38
C VAL A 37 2.90 1.27 15.90
N PHE A 38 2.04 1.94 15.13
CA PHE A 38 0.65 2.20 15.51
C PHE A 38 -0.34 1.39 14.66
N PHE A 39 0.13 0.30 14.05
CA PHE A 39 -0.76 -0.66 13.41
C PHE A 39 -1.57 -1.37 14.49
N LYS A 40 -2.89 -1.53 14.28
CA LYS A 40 -3.87 -1.98 15.30
C LYS A 40 -3.95 -1.03 16.51
N ASN A 41 -4.12 0.26 16.24
CA ASN A 41 -4.27 1.25 17.31
C ASN A 41 -5.76 1.61 17.50
N GLY A 42 -6.25 1.43 18.72
CA GLY A 42 -7.60 1.78 19.13
C GLY A 42 -8.59 0.61 19.06
N HIS A 43 -9.62 0.70 19.89
CA HIS A 43 -10.72 -0.25 19.93
C HIS A 43 -11.94 0.32 19.20
N SER A 44 -12.76 -0.49 18.52
CA SER A 44 -12.68 -1.95 18.36
C SER A 44 -11.79 -2.41 17.18
N ILE A 45 -10.97 -1.52 16.61
CA ILE A 45 -10.18 -1.81 15.40
C ILE A 45 -9.21 -2.98 15.63
N THR A 46 -8.55 -3.01 16.79
CA THR A 46 -7.65 -4.10 17.17
C THR A 46 -8.36 -5.44 17.14
N GLU A 47 -9.52 -5.54 17.78
CA GLU A 47 -10.33 -6.76 17.84
C GLU A 47 -10.82 -7.19 16.44
N GLU A 48 -11.29 -6.24 15.62
CA GLU A 48 -11.71 -6.55 14.24
C GLU A 48 -10.58 -7.18 13.40
N ILE A 49 -9.36 -6.64 13.51
CA ILE A 49 -8.20 -7.19 12.80
C ILE A 49 -7.84 -8.58 13.37
N GLU A 50 -7.87 -8.74 14.69
CA GLU A 50 -7.53 -10.00 15.34
C GLU A 50 -8.51 -11.12 15.00
N TYR A 51 -9.81 -10.83 15.01
CA TYR A 51 -10.82 -11.78 14.56
C TYR A 51 -10.69 -12.12 13.08
N ALA A 52 -10.40 -11.14 12.21
CA ALA A 52 -10.14 -11.45 10.80
C ALA A 52 -8.92 -12.38 10.62
N ILE A 53 -7.85 -12.15 11.39
CA ILE A 53 -6.67 -13.02 11.42
C ILE A 53 -7.04 -14.42 11.92
N GLU A 54 -7.83 -14.52 12.98
CA GLU A 54 -8.27 -15.79 13.56
C GLU A 54 -9.16 -16.58 12.60
N MET A 55 -10.18 -15.95 12.02
CA MET A 55 -11.04 -16.52 10.99
C MET A 55 -10.21 -17.07 9.83
N SER A 56 -9.22 -16.29 9.36
CA SER A 56 -8.34 -16.71 8.27
C SER A 56 -7.49 -17.92 8.63
N LYS A 57 -7.02 -18.02 9.88
CA LYS A 57 -6.23 -19.17 10.34
C LYS A 57 -7.10 -20.42 10.50
N ARG A 58 -8.32 -20.26 10.99
CA ARG A 58 -9.23 -21.36 11.33
C ARG A 58 -9.92 -21.95 10.11
N TYR A 59 -10.39 -21.11 9.20
CA TYR A 59 -11.23 -21.51 8.05
C TYR A 59 -10.55 -21.30 6.69
N GLY A 60 -9.40 -20.61 6.64
CA GLY A 60 -8.64 -20.39 5.41
C GLY A 60 -9.04 -19.11 4.69
N ALA A 61 -9.13 -19.16 3.36
CA ALA A 61 -9.26 -17.95 2.53
C ALA A 61 -10.70 -17.43 2.40
N LYS A 62 -11.67 -18.34 2.41
CA LYS A 62 -13.11 -18.07 2.28
C LYS A 62 -13.84 -18.76 3.42
N ILE A 63 -14.93 -18.14 3.89
CA ILE A 63 -15.76 -18.70 4.96
C ILE A 63 -17.12 -19.16 4.43
N THR A 64 -17.59 -20.30 4.90
CA THR A 64 -18.95 -20.80 4.65
C THR A 64 -19.92 -20.36 5.75
N ASP A 65 -21.23 -20.38 5.48
CA ASP A 65 -22.27 -20.03 6.46
C ASP A 65 -22.18 -20.86 7.76
N ALA A 66 -21.83 -22.15 7.64
CA ALA A 66 -21.68 -23.05 8.78
C ALA A 66 -20.44 -22.69 9.63
N GLU A 67 -19.33 -22.36 8.99
CA GLU A 67 -18.11 -21.90 9.65
C GLU A 67 -18.28 -20.52 10.27
N PHE A 68 -18.99 -19.61 9.60
CA PHE A 68 -19.33 -18.31 10.14
C PHE A 68 -20.20 -18.43 11.39
N SER A 69 -21.26 -19.25 11.33
CA SER A 69 -22.12 -19.55 12.49
C SER A 69 -21.35 -20.19 13.64
N ASP A 70 -20.35 -21.03 13.34
CA ASP A 70 -19.48 -21.62 14.35
C ASP A 70 -18.56 -20.59 15.00
N PHE A 71 -18.00 -19.67 14.21
CA PHE A 71 -17.19 -18.55 14.69
C PHE A 71 -17.99 -17.62 15.62
N MET A 72 -19.24 -17.31 15.24
CA MET A 72 -20.11 -16.41 16.04
C MET A 72 -20.47 -16.95 17.42
N LYS A 73 -20.24 -18.24 17.73
CA LYS A 73 -20.39 -18.76 19.11
C LYS A 73 -19.41 -18.11 20.10
N GLU A 74 -18.30 -17.58 19.62
CA GLU A 74 -17.35 -16.82 20.45
C GLU A 74 -18.01 -15.59 21.07
N ARG A 75 -19.02 -15.02 20.39
CA ARG A 75 -19.82 -13.92 20.91
C ARG A 75 -20.60 -14.30 22.17
N ASP A 76 -21.21 -15.48 22.18
CA ASP A 76 -21.97 -15.97 23.35
C ASP A 76 -21.06 -16.20 24.57
N VAL A 77 -19.82 -16.64 24.32
CA VAL A 77 -18.78 -16.79 25.35
C VAL A 77 -18.41 -15.42 25.93
N LEU A 78 -18.22 -14.40 25.09
CA LEU A 78 -17.90 -13.05 25.53
C LEU A 78 -19.06 -12.37 26.26
N ILE A 79 -20.31 -12.66 25.88
CA ILE A 79 -21.49 -12.18 26.64
C ILE A 79 -21.48 -12.79 28.04
N SER A 80 -21.20 -14.09 28.15
CA SER A 80 -21.08 -14.75 29.46
C SER A 80 -19.95 -14.14 30.30
N GLU A 81 -18.81 -13.82 29.67
CA GLU A 81 -17.70 -13.12 30.32
C GLU A 81 -18.10 -11.71 30.78
N ALA A 82 -18.86 -10.97 29.96
CA ALA A 82 -19.39 -9.66 30.32
C ALA A 82 -20.35 -9.73 31.53
N GLU A 83 -21.20 -10.75 31.58
CA GLU A 83 -22.08 -11.02 32.73
C GLU A 83 -21.26 -11.29 34.00
N GLU A 84 -20.17 -12.07 33.91
CA GLU A 84 -19.27 -12.30 35.05
C GLU A 84 -18.63 -10.99 35.56
N TYR A 85 -18.25 -10.07 34.67
CA TYR A 85 -17.74 -8.75 35.09
C TYR A 85 -18.84 -7.89 35.72
N ILE A 86 -20.06 -7.93 35.19
CA ILE A 86 -21.21 -7.19 35.72
C ILE A 86 -21.51 -7.62 37.17
N ASP A 87 -21.51 -8.94 37.43
CA ASP A 87 -21.71 -9.49 38.77
C ASP A 87 -20.56 -9.16 39.74
N LYS A 88 -19.34 -9.12 39.21
CA LYS A 88 -18.13 -8.89 40.00
C LYS A 88 -17.98 -7.45 40.48
N PHE A 89 -18.32 -6.47 39.65
CA PHE A 89 -18.07 -5.05 39.95
C PHE A 89 -19.32 -4.37 40.53
N PRO A 90 -19.27 -3.87 41.79
CA PRO A 90 -20.44 -3.28 42.44
C PRO A 90 -21.08 -2.10 41.70
N ILE A 91 -20.28 -1.37 40.90
CA ILE A 91 -20.71 -0.19 40.16
C ILE A 91 -21.89 -0.45 39.23
N PHE A 92 -22.01 -1.66 38.67
CA PHE A 92 -23.14 -2.03 37.82
C PHE A 92 -24.44 -2.12 38.61
N SER A 93 -24.42 -2.81 39.76
CA SER A 93 -25.59 -2.95 40.63
C SER A 93 -26.07 -1.62 41.22
N GLU A 94 -25.17 -0.65 41.43
CA GLU A 94 -25.49 0.69 41.92
C GLU A 94 -26.33 1.51 40.94
N VAL A 95 -26.16 1.26 39.63
CA VAL A 95 -26.88 1.94 38.55
C VAL A 95 -27.98 1.07 37.94
N GLY A 96 -28.26 -0.10 38.53
CA GLY A 96 -29.33 -0.99 38.09
C GLY A 96 -29.00 -1.87 36.88
N ILE A 97 -27.71 -2.11 36.61
CA ILE A 97 -27.26 -3.08 35.60
C ILE A 97 -27.04 -4.43 36.29
N TYR A 98 -27.81 -5.44 35.91
CA TYR A 98 -27.74 -6.81 36.45
C TYR A 98 -27.52 -7.88 35.37
N SER A 99 -27.47 -7.47 34.10
CA SER A 99 -27.26 -8.35 32.95
C SER A 99 -26.62 -7.56 31.82
N PHE A 100 -26.06 -8.26 30.84
CA PHE A 100 -25.53 -7.62 29.64
C PHE A 100 -26.63 -6.88 28.84
N GLU A 101 -27.88 -7.36 28.89
CA GLU A 101 -29.01 -6.66 28.28
C GLU A 101 -29.30 -5.33 28.98
N ASP A 102 -29.26 -5.29 30.31
CA ASP A 102 -29.40 -4.04 31.06
C ASP A 102 -28.28 -3.06 30.71
N TYR A 103 -27.05 -3.57 30.57
CA TYR A 103 -25.89 -2.79 30.16
C TYR A 103 -26.12 -2.14 28.80
N GLU A 104 -26.54 -2.89 27.78
CA GLU A 104 -26.79 -2.34 26.43
C GLU A 104 -27.89 -1.26 26.46
N ARG A 105 -28.98 -1.49 27.21
CA ARG A 105 -30.06 -0.50 27.32
C ARG A 105 -29.59 0.82 27.95
N ILE A 106 -28.69 0.76 28.94
CA ILE A 106 -28.11 1.98 29.53
C ILE A 106 -27.04 2.58 28.59
N HIS A 107 -26.28 1.75 27.88
CA HIS A 107 -25.29 2.20 26.90
C HIS A 107 -25.91 2.99 25.75
N GLU A 108 -27.10 2.59 25.27
CA GLU A 108 -27.85 3.27 24.21
C GLU A 108 -28.60 4.53 24.66
N LYS A 109 -28.67 4.78 25.97
CA LYS A 109 -29.37 5.94 26.53
C LYS A 109 -28.62 7.24 26.21
N ASP A 110 -29.34 8.25 25.70
CA ASP A 110 -28.78 9.56 25.35
C ASP A 110 -28.34 10.40 26.58
N ASP A 111 -29.01 10.24 27.72
CA ASP A 111 -28.81 11.03 28.95
C ASP A 111 -28.25 10.20 30.12
N GLN A 112 -27.06 9.64 29.92
CA GLN A 112 -26.34 8.91 30.97
C GLN A 112 -25.91 9.81 32.13
N THR A 113 -26.14 9.35 33.36
CA THR A 113 -25.55 9.94 34.57
C THR A 113 -24.05 9.65 34.60
N GLU A 114 -23.28 10.42 35.38
CA GLU A 114 -21.84 10.21 35.53
C GLU A 114 -21.50 8.80 36.04
N ARG A 115 -22.33 8.24 36.92
CA ARG A 115 -22.14 6.88 37.46
C ARG A 115 -22.49 5.80 36.45
N GLU A 116 -23.57 5.99 35.66
CA GLU A 116 -23.91 5.09 34.53
C GLU A 116 -22.77 5.09 33.50
N HIS A 117 -22.19 6.25 33.21
CA HIS A 117 -21.06 6.38 32.30
C HIS A 117 -19.83 5.62 32.80
N GLU A 118 -19.49 5.75 34.09
CA GLU A 118 -18.38 5.02 34.71
C GLU A 118 -18.60 3.50 34.67
N ALA A 119 -19.83 3.03 34.93
CA ALA A 119 -20.20 1.62 34.79
C ALA A 119 -20.00 1.13 33.35
N ILE A 120 -20.50 1.87 32.36
CA ILE A 120 -20.32 1.56 30.92
C ILE A 120 -18.83 1.43 30.58
N TRP A 121 -18.03 2.41 30.97
CA TRP A 121 -16.59 2.40 30.67
C TRP A 121 -15.84 1.26 31.35
N THR A 122 -16.39 0.64 32.39
CA THR A 122 -15.73 -0.49 33.07
C THR A 122 -15.55 -1.69 32.14
N LEU A 123 -16.52 -2.01 31.26
CA LEU A 123 -16.37 -3.08 30.26
C LEU A 123 -15.53 -2.69 29.03
N LEU A 124 -15.22 -1.40 28.89
CA LEU A 124 -14.46 -0.81 27.78
C LEU A 124 -13.01 -0.49 28.17
N ARG A 125 -12.58 -0.86 29.38
CA ARG A 125 -11.23 -0.63 29.90
C ARG A 125 -10.59 -1.95 30.31
N GLU A 126 -9.34 -1.87 30.76
CA GLU A 126 -8.55 -3.01 31.22
C GLU A 126 -9.25 -3.80 32.34
N GLU A 127 -10.07 -3.15 33.18
CA GLU A 127 -10.79 -3.80 34.28
C GLU A 127 -11.80 -4.85 33.80
N GLY A 128 -12.48 -4.59 32.68
CA GLY A 128 -13.40 -5.51 32.02
C GLY A 128 -12.78 -6.19 30.79
N ASP A 129 -11.44 -6.22 30.70
CA ASP A 129 -10.66 -6.82 29.60
C ASP A 129 -11.16 -6.42 28.20
N PHE A 130 -11.64 -5.18 28.07
CA PHE A 130 -12.22 -4.64 26.83
C PHE A 130 -13.32 -5.52 26.21
N VAL A 131 -14.02 -6.34 27.03
CA VAL A 131 -14.97 -7.36 26.57
C VAL A 131 -16.07 -6.75 25.69
N ARG A 132 -16.50 -5.52 25.97
CA ARG A 132 -17.51 -4.85 25.16
C ARG A 132 -17.00 -4.48 23.77
N PHE A 133 -15.72 -4.13 23.62
CA PHE A 133 -15.12 -3.88 22.30
C PHE A 133 -14.94 -5.16 21.49
N LYS A 134 -14.63 -6.28 22.16
CA LYS A 134 -14.60 -7.62 21.54
C LYS A 134 -15.97 -8.00 20.98
N ILE A 135 -17.03 -7.84 21.78
CA ILE A 135 -18.41 -8.07 21.33
C ILE A 135 -18.76 -7.11 20.17
N GLN A 136 -18.41 -5.83 20.28
CA GLN A 136 -18.65 -4.82 19.23
C GLN A 136 -18.02 -5.20 17.88
N ALA A 137 -16.80 -5.74 17.91
CA ALA A 137 -16.10 -6.18 16.72
C ALA A 137 -16.84 -7.35 16.05
N LEU A 138 -17.30 -8.33 16.84
CA LEU A 138 -18.10 -9.45 16.33
C LEU A 138 -19.45 -8.99 15.78
N ASP A 139 -20.15 -8.08 16.46
CA ASP A 139 -21.40 -7.47 15.96
C ASP A 139 -21.17 -6.76 14.61
N SER A 140 -20.04 -6.05 14.49
CA SER A 140 -19.65 -5.37 13.25
C SER A 140 -19.33 -6.35 12.12
N ILE A 141 -18.65 -7.45 12.44
CA ILE A 141 -18.34 -8.54 11.50
C ILE A 141 -19.62 -9.23 11.02
N GLU A 142 -20.52 -9.59 11.92
CA GLU A 142 -21.84 -10.18 11.63
C GLU A 142 -22.69 -9.26 10.78
N GLY A 143 -22.78 -7.99 11.17
CA GLY A 143 -23.42 -6.96 10.39
C GLY A 143 -22.88 -6.93 8.97
N ARG A 144 -21.56 -6.86 8.78
CA ARG A 144 -20.93 -6.84 7.44
C ARG A 144 -21.18 -8.12 6.64
N TYR A 145 -21.12 -9.28 7.28
CA TYR A 145 -21.34 -10.57 6.63
C TYR A 145 -22.72 -10.65 5.97
N HIS A 146 -23.77 -10.24 6.69
CA HIS A 146 -25.14 -10.22 6.16
C HIS A 146 -25.43 -9.02 5.25
N ASN A 147 -24.85 -7.86 5.54
CA ASN A 147 -25.16 -6.61 4.85
C ASN A 147 -24.40 -6.44 3.53
N TYR A 148 -23.21 -7.00 3.38
CA TYR A 148 -22.42 -6.83 2.15
C TYR A 148 -23.17 -7.31 0.89
N PRO A 149 -23.74 -8.54 0.85
CA PRO A 149 -24.51 -8.98 -0.31
C PRO A 149 -25.70 -8.06 -0.63
N LEU A 150 -26.38 -7.56 0.40
CA LEU A 150 -27.58 -6.74 0.23
C LEU A 150 -27.26 -5.32 -0.26
N TYR A 151 -26.28 -4.66 0.35
CA TYR A 151 -26.04 -3.24 0.14
C TYR A 151 -24.97 -2.90 -0.89
N VAL A 152 -24.01 -3.80 -1.10
CA VAL A 152 -22.93 -3.60 -2.09
C VAL A 152 -23.30 -4.31 -3.38
N LEU A 153 -23.67 -5.60 -3.31
CA LEU A 153 -23.95 -6.39 -4.51
C LEU A 153 -25.36 -6.15 -5.04
N ASP A 154 -26.40 -6.48 -4.28
CA ASP A 154 -27.78 -6.45 -4.77
C ASP A 154 -28.27 -5.04 -5.09
N ARG A 155 -27.92 -4.04 -4.28
CA ARG A 155 -28.21 -2.64 -4.59
C ARG A 155 -27.57 -2.22 -5.91
N ALA A 156 -26.29 -2.50 -6.11
CA ALA A 156 -25.59 -2.09 -7.33
C ALA A 156 -26.08 -2.84 -8.56
N LEU A 157 -26.43 -4.13 -8.42
CA LEU A 157 -26.97 -4.96 -9.49
C LEU A 157 -28.36 -4.52 -9.97
N ASN A 158 -29.17 -3.95 -9.07
CA ASN A 158 -30.53 -3.49 -9.38
C ASN A 158 -30.64 -1.98 -9.64
N SER A 159 -29.51 -1.27 -9.67
CA SER A 159 -29.47 0.17 -9.92
C SER A 159 -29.30 0.47 -11.41
N ASP A 160 -30.21 1.28 -11.97
CA ASP A 160 -30.16 1.73 -13.37
C ASP A 160 -28.93 2.61 -13.67
N ASP A 161 -28.32 3.22 -12.64
CA ASP A 161 -27.15 4.09 -12.77
C ASP A 161 -25.82 3.32 -12.83
N THR A 162 -25.83 2.01 -12.56
CA THR A 162 -24.60 1.21 -12.52
C THR A 162 -24.09 0.96 -13.95
N PRO A 163 -22.84 1.34 -14.28
CA PRO A 163 -22.31 1.13 -15.62
C PRO A 163 -22.33 -0.35 -16.02
N GLY A 164 -22.69 -0.66 -17.27
CA GLY A 164 -22.86 -2.05 -17.72
C GLY A 164 -21.63 -2.96 -17.52
N ARG A 165 -20.42 -2.39 -17.50
CA ARG A 165 -19.19 -3.15 -17.19
C ARG A 165 -19.10 -3.53 -15.71
N GLU A 166 -19.50 -2.63 -14.82
CA GLU A 166 -19.54 -2.92 -13.38
C GLU A 166 -20.59 -3.99 -13.09
N LEU A 167 -21.77 -3.91 -13.75
CA LEU A 167 -22.81 -4.94 -13.62
C LEU A 167 -22.29 -6.34 -13.94
N ILE A 168 -21.56 -6.51 -15.05
CA ILE A 168 -20.96 -7.80 -15.42
C ILE A 168 -20.01 -8.29 -14.32
N ARG A 169 -19.14 -7.40 -13.81
CA ARG A 169 -18.17 -7.78 -12.78
C ARG A 169 -18.84 -8.12 -11.44
N LEU A 170 -19.86 -7.37 -11.04
CA LEU A 170 -20.64 -7.62 -9.83
C LEU A 170 -21.42 -8.93 -9.91
N GLN A 171 -21.93 -9.29 -11.09
CA GLN A 171 -22.54 -10.60 -11.34
C GLN A 171 -21.53 -11.71 -11.15
N GLU A 172 -20.33 -11.60 -11.72
CA GLU A 172 -19.26 -12.59 -11.51
C GLU A 172 -18.87 -12.75 -10.03
N ILE A 173 -18.76 -11.64 -9.30
CA ILE A 173 -18.44 -11.66 -7.86
C ILE A 173 -19.52 -12.40 -7.07
N LYS A 174 -20.79 -12.19 -7.42
CA LYS A 174 -21.93 -12.88 -6.81
C LYS A 174 -21.93 -14.36 -7.15
N GLU A 175 -21.74 -14.72 -8.42
CA GLU A 175 -21.73 -16.12 -8.89
C GLU A 175 -20.58 -16.95 -8.32
N LYS A 176 -19.40 -16.34 -8.14
CA LYS A 176 -18.21 -16.99 -7.57
C LYS A 176 -18.10 -16.84 -6.05
N GLU A 177 -19.06 -16.15 -5.45
CA GLU A 177 -19.09 -15.82 -4.02
C GLU A 177 -17.72 -15.27 -3.56
N GLU A 178 -17.14 -14.35 -4.34
CA GLU A 178 -15.85 -13.76 -3.98
C GLU A 178 -15.96 -12.97 -2.67
N TYR A 179 -17.09 -12.33 -2.40
CA TYR A 179 -17.31 -11.57 -1.18
C TYR A 179 -17.18 -12.38 0.12
N LEU A 180 -17.23 -13.72 0.07
CA LEU A 180 -17.00 -14.59 1.23
C LEU A 180 -15.51 -14.75 1.61
N ASN A 181 -14.58 -14.13 0.87
CA ASN A 181 -13.18 -14.08 1.29
C ASN A 181 -13.02 -13.37 2.63
N ILE A 182 -11.92 -13.65 3.34
CA ILE A 182 -11.58 -13.03 4.63
C ILE A 182 -10.41 -12.06 4.44
N MET A 183 -10.68 -10.77 4.26
CA MET A 183 -9.66 -9.72 4.21
C MET A 183 -10.20 -8.46 4.88
N ASP A 184 -9.60 -8.02 5.98
CA ASP A 184 -10.09 -6.84 6.68
C ASP A 184 -9.63 -5.53 6.01
N ALA A 185 -10.50 -4.53 6.09
CA ALA A 185 -10.27 -3.21 5.50
C ALA A 185 -9.02 -2.52 6.08
N TYR A 186 -8.73 -2.67 7.37
CA TYR A 186 -7.66 -1.94 8.04
C TYR A 186 -6.27 -2.45 7.64
N SER A 187 -6.08 -3.77 7.61
CA SER A 187 -4.86 -4.41 7.09
C SER A 187 -4.65 -4.06 5.62
N PHE A 188 -5.73 -4.07 4.82
CA PHE A 188 -5.67 -3.68 3.41
C PHE A 188 -5.25 -2.21 3.25
N GLU A 189 -5.91 -1.28 3.94
CA GLU A 189 -5.62 0.16 3.86
C GLU A 189 -4.23 0.51 4.39
N ASN A 190 -3.77 -0.17 5.43
CA ASN A 190 -2.41 -0.03 5.94
C ASN A 190 -1.39 -0.46 4.86
N THR A 191 -1.63 -1.57 4.16
CA THR A 191 -0.77 -2.04 3.05
C THR A 191 -0.75 -1.06 1.90
N VAL A 192 -1.91 -0.52 1.51
CA VAL A 192 -2.01 0.49 0.45
C VAL A 192 -1.19 1.72 0.82
N SER A 193 -1.40 2.25 2.04
CA SER A 193 -0.73 3.46 2.51
C SER A 193 0.78 3.27 2.61
N TYR A 194 1.23 2.20 3.26
CA TYR A 194 2.66 1.86 3.38
C TYR A 194 3.33 1.73 2.01
N SER A 195 2.65 1.09 1.05
CA SER A 195 3.20 0.87 -0.29
C SER A 195 3.34 2.15 -1.11
N ILE A 196 2.42 3.11 -0.96
CA ILE A 196 2.54 4.45 -1.60
C ILE A 196 3.82 5.13 -1.12
N TYR A 197 4.07 5.15 0.19
CA TYR A 197 5.26 5.77 0.76
C TYR A 197 6.55 5.01 0.40
N LEU A 198 6.51 3.67 0.34
CA LEU A 198 7.62 2.87 -0.17
C LEU A 198 7.94 3.20 -1.64
N ALA A 199 6.92 3.42 -2.47
CA ALA A 199 7.10 3.83 -3.85
C ALA A 199 7.75 5.21 -3.97
N ILE A 200 7.28 6.18 -3.18
CA ILE A 200 7.85 7.53 -3.12
C ILE A 200 9.31 7.49 -2.66
N LEU A 201 9.61 6.74 -1.60
CA LEU A 201 10.97 6.57 -1.10
C LEU A 201 11.87 5.93 -2.14
N THR A 202 11.41 4.87 -2.80
CA THR A 202 12.18 4.16 -3.83
C THR A 202 12.55 5.09 -4.98
N ILE A 203 11.59 5.88 -5.46
CA ILE A 203 11.87 6.87 -6.52
C ILE A 203 12.84 7.93 -6.01
N LEU A 204 12.66 8.45 -4.79
CA LEU A 204 13.56 9.44 -4.21
C LEU A 204 15.02 8.93 -4.18
N ILE A 205 15.23 7.71 -3.65
CA ILE A 205 16.57 7.11 -3.56
C ILE A 205 17.13 6.81 -4.95
N THR A 206 16.31 6.31 -5.88
CA THR A 206 16.72 6.11 -7.26
C THR A 206 17.20 7.43 -7.88
N LEU A 207 16.42 8.52 -7.77
CA LEU A 207 16.81 9.83 -8.30
C LEU A 207 18.10 10.35 -7.66
N VAL A 208 18.26 10.21 -6.34
CA VAL A 208 19.45 10.69 -5.61
C VAL A 208 20.72 9.94 -6.05
N LEU A 209 20.66 8.61 -6.18
CA LEU A 209 21.84 7.80 -6.50
C LEU A 209 22.22 7.85 -7.98
N VAL A 210 21.24 7.77 -8.87
CA VAL A 210 21.46 7.66 -10.32
C VAL A 210 21.86 8.99 -10.96
N SER A 211 21.24 10.10 -10.53
CA SER A 211 21.32 11.36 -11.26
C SER A 211 22.72 12.00 -11.33
N PRO A 212 23.59 11.90 -10.29
CA PRO A 212 24.93 12.49 -10.34
C PRO A 212 25.86 11.90 -11.40
N LEU A 213 25.61 10.67 -11.87
CA LEU A 213 26.54 9.93 -12.74
C LEU A 213 26.94 10.72 -13.99
N VAL A 214 25.96 11.13 -14.80
CA VAL A 214 26.22 11.81 -16.07
C VAL A 214 26.62 13.28 -15.85
N VAL A 215 26.04 13.96 -14.85
CA VAL A 215 26.36 15.36 -14.56
C VAL A 215 27.76 15.56 -14.01
N ASN A 216 28.31 14.62 -13.23
CA ASN A 216 29.67 14.71 -12.71
C ASN A 216 30.72 14.63 -13.82
N ASP A 217 30.53 13.73 -14.79
CA ASP A 217 31.36 13.70 -16.01
C ASP A 217 31.18 14.98 -16.85
N ARG A 218 29.96 15.52 -16.81
CA ARG A 218 29.51 16.85 -17.27
C ARG A 218 30.41 17.99 -16.80
N SER A 219 30.29 18.26 -15.50
CA SER A 219 30.89 19.39 -14.80
C SER A 219 32.41 19.34 -14.78
N GLY A 220 32.98 18.13 -14.78
CA GLY A 220 34.43 17.93 -14.87
C GLY A 220 35.00 18.00 -16.28
N ASN A 221 34.20 18.29 -17.31
CA ASN A 221 34.58 18.25 -18.72
C ASN A 221 35.19 16.89 -19.17
N ILE A 222 34.94 15.82 -18.41
CA ILE A 222 35.46 14.48 -18.68
C ILE A 222 34.88 13.96 -20.00
N HIS A 223 33.63 14.34 -20.31
CA HIS A 223 32.99 14.03 -21.57
C HIS A 223 33.85 14.40 -22.79
N LEU A 224 34.56 15.54 -22.78
CA LEU A 224 35.43 15.97 -23.88
C LEU A 224 36.57 14.96 -24.14
N LEU A 225 37.13 14.38 -23.08
CA LEU A 225 38.17 13.35 -23.18
C LEU A 225 37.60 12.01 -23.65
N GLN A 226 36.36 11.70 -23.29
CA GLN A 226 35.68 10.47 -23.68
C GLN A 226 35.44 10.43 -25.21
N TYR A 227 35.07 11.55 -25.83
CA TYR A 227 34.83 11.59 -27.29
C TYR A 227 36.07 11.32 -28.16
N SER A 228 37.28 11.58 -27.62
CA SER A 228 38.54 11.36 -28.31
C SER A 228 38.87 9.88 -28.59
N SER A 229 38.10 8.93 -28.04
CA SER A 229 38.34 7.49 -28.25
C SER A 229 37.08 6.73 -28.70
N LYS A 230 37.27 5.68 -29.53
CA LYS A 230 36.18 4.81 -30.01
C LYS A 230 35.39 4.16 -28.87
N ASN A 231 36.06 3.87 -27.76
CA ASN A 231 35.44 3.26 -26.60
C ASN A 231 34.76 4.30 -25.70
N GLY A 232 35.31 5.51 -25.60
CA GLY A 232 34.72 6.61 -24.85
C GLY A 232 33.43 7.15 -25.46
N ARG A 233 33.27 7.10 -26.79
CA ARG A 233 31.99 7.38 -27.47
C ARG A 233 30.84 6.44 -27.10
N LYS A 234 31.13 5.29 -26.50
CA LYS A 234 30.10 4.34 -26.01
C LYS A 234 29.80 4.50 -24.52
N ILE A 235 30.47 5.42 -23.82
CA ILE A 235 30.32 5.57 -22.37
C ILE A 235 28.91 6.00 -22.01
N LEU A 236 28.28 6.91 -22.77
CA LEU A 236 26.92 7.35 -22.43
C LEU A 236 25.91 6.18 -22.46
N LEU A 237 26.02 5.26 -23.42
CA LEU A 237 25.20 4.04 -23.45
C LEU A 237 25.51 3.13 -22.25
N GLN A 238 26.78 3.01 -21.87
CA GLN A 238 27.20 2.20 -20.73
C GLN A 238 26.71 2.79 -19.40
N GLN A 239 26.70 4.12 -19.27
CA GLN A 239 26.12 4.85 -18.15
C GLN A 239 24.62 4.60 -18.09
N PHE A 240 23.92 4.74 -19.20
CA PHE A 240 22.48 4.44 -19.27
C PHE A 240 22.14 3.02 -18.83
N ILE A 241 22.89 2.02 -19.30
CA ILE A 241 22.72 0.62 -18.85
C ILE A 241 23.02 0.47 -17.35
N SER A 242 24.07 1.13 -16.86
CA SER A 242 24.46 1.11 -15.44
C SER A 242 23.40 1.73 -14.54
N ILE A 243 22.72 2.77 -15.02
CA ILE A 243 21.60 3.43 -14.36
C ILE A 243 20.41 2.48 -14.23
N ILE A 244 20.01 1.80 -15.32
CA ILE A 244 18.90 0.83 -15.29
C ILE A 244 19.20 -0.31 -14.32
N ILE A 245 20.41 -0.89 -14.38
CA ILE A 245 20.85 -1.95 -13.48
C ILE A 245 20.82 -1.46 -12.02
N SER A 246 21.30 -0.25 -11.76
CA SER A 246 21.31 0.31 -10.40
C SER A 246 19.91 0.59 -9.88
N ALA A 247 19.01 1.12 -10.71
CA ALA A 247 17.60 1.34 -10.33
C ALA A 247 16.91 0.02 -9.97
N PHE A 248 17.17 -1.05 -10.73
CA PHE A 248 16.69 -2.39 -10.41
C PHE A 248 17.21 -2.84 -9.04
N ILE A 249 18.53 -2.80 -8.81
CA ILE A 249 19.15 -3.22 -7.53
C ILE A 249 18.65 -2.38 -6.34
N ILE A 250 18.55 -1.06 -6.49
CA ILE A 250 18.02 -0.14 -5.47
C ILE A 250 16.59 -0.56 -5.09
N THR A 251 15.74 -0.77 -6.10
CA THR A 251 14.35 -1.18 -5.88
C THR A 251 14.29 -2.53 -5.16
N THR A 252 15.09 -3.51 -5.58
CA THR A 252 15.18 -4.81 -4.91
C THR A 252 15.58 -4.67 -3.44
N LEU A 253 16.63 -3.90 -3.14
CA LEU A 253 17.10 -3.72 -1.77
C LEU A 253 16.06 -3.02 -0.88
N LEU A 254 15.40 -1.98 -1.40
CA LEU A 254 14.37 -1.26 -0.65
C LEU A 254 13.13 -2.15 -0.41
N VAL A 255 12.69 -2.91 -1.42
CA VAL A 255 11.60 -3.88 -1.25
C VAL A 255 11.98 -4.96 -0.23
N LEU A 256 13.21 -5.47 -0.23
CA LEU A 256 13.65 -6.46 0.75
C LEU A 256 13.70 -5.88 2.17
N ILE A 257 14.30 -4.70 2.36
CA ILE A 257 14.46 -4.08 3.68
C ILE A 257 13.10 -3.65 4.23
N PHE A 258 12.36 -2.83 3.49
CA PHE A 258 11.07 -2.30 3.95
C PHE A 258 9.94 -3.32 3.88
N GLY A 259 10.03 -4.31 3.00
CA GLY A 259 9.15 -5.48 3.04
C GLY A 259 9.40 -6.34 4.27
N ALA A 260 10.66 -6.58 4.65
CA ALA A 260 10.99 -7.30 5.87
C ALA A 260 10.60 -6.54 7.15
N ILE A 261 10.59 -5.21 7.14
CA ILE A 261 10.01 -4.42 8.23
C ILE A 261 8.49 -4.62 8.27
N TYR A 262 7.82 -4.61 7.12
CA TYR A 262 6.37 -4.74 7.03
C TYR A 262 5.83 -6.11 7.48
N THR A 263 6.64 -7.18 7.42
CA THR A 263 6.23 -8.49 7.92
C THR A 263 5.92 -8.48 9.42
N ALA A 264 6.44 -7.51 10.18
CA ALA A 264 6.15 -7.34 11.60
C ALA A 264 4.64 -7.13 11.89
N ASN A 265 3.88 -6.63 10.92
CA ASN A 265 2.43 -6.40 11.09
C ASN A 265 1.59 -7.69 11.09
N GLY A 266 2.16 -8.84 10.70
CA GLY A 266 1.43 -10.11 10.68
C GLY A 266 0.37 -10.25 9.58
N THR A 267 0.22 -9.25 8.69
CA THR A 267 -0.78 -9.26 7.60
C THR A 267 -0.57 -10.37 6.56
N PHE A 268 0.60 -11.02 6.54
CA PHE A 268 0.90 -12.12 5.62
C PHE A 268 0.02 -13.36 5.82
N VAL A 269 -0.68 -13.47 6.95
CA VAL A 269 -1.72 -14.52 7.13
C VAL A 269 -2.76 -14.49 6.00
N PHE A 270 -3.06 -13.29 5.48
CA PHE A 270 -4.04 -13.10 4.41
C PHE A 270 -3.51 -13.41 3.01
N TRP A 271 -2.27 -13.92 2.85
CA TRP A 271 -1.60 -14.06 1.54
C TRP A 271 -2.44 -14.75 0.45
N ASN A 272 -3.22 -15.77 0.83
CA ASN A 272 -4.07 -16.53 -0.09
C ASN A 272 -5.52 -16.06 -0.12
N ASN A 273 -5.88 -15.05 0.69
CA ASN A 273 -7.25 -14.57 0.82
C ASN A 273 -7.54 -13.56 -0.29
N GLY A 274 -8.74 -13.63 -0.87
CA GLY A 274 -9.15 -12.68 -1.90
C GLY A 274 -9.45 -11.30 -1.33
N LEU A 275 -9.18 -10.26 -2.13
CA LEU A 275 -9.35 -8.86 -1.72
C LEU A 275 -10.81 -8.39 -1.70
N THR A 276 -11.65 -8.92 -2.60
CA THR A 276 -13.09 -8.71 -2.54
C THR A 276 -13.61 -9.52 -1.37
N SER A 277 -13.98 -8.87 -0.27
CA SER A 277 -14.35 -9.52 1.00
C SER A 277 -15.42 -8.70 1.71
N PHE A 278 -16.32 -9.37 2.40
CA PHE A 278 -17.32 -8.72 3.25
C PHE A 278 -16.68 -7.88 4.38
N LEU A 279 -15.45 -8.20 4.78
CA LEU A 279 -14.68 -7.44 5.77
C LEU A 279 -13.93 -6.24 5.16
N ASN A 280 -13.75 -6.21 3.83
CA ASN A 280 -13.01 -5.17 3.14
C ASN A 280 -13.94 -4.06 2.64
N VAL A 281 -14.47 -3.26 3.57
CA VAL A 281 -15.35 -2.11 3.25
C VAL A 281 -14.60 -0.89 2.70
N ALA A 282 -13.28 -0.95 2.56
CA ALA A 282 -12.47 0.14 2.01
C ALA A 282 -12.73 0.37 0.51
N VAL A 283 -13.29 -0.64 -0.17
CA VAL A 283 -13.48 -0.72 -1.61
C VAL A 283 -14.78 -1.47 -1.86
N ASP A 284 -15.59 -1.05 -2.85
CA ASP A 284 -16.82 -1.78 -3.15
C ASP A 284 -16.53 -3.09 -3.89
N PHE A 285 -15.61 -3.08 -4.87
CA PHE A 285 -15.11 -4.29 -5.51
C PHE A 285 -13.77 -4.10 -6.23
N PHE A 286 -13.11 -5.23 -6.50
CA PHE A 286 -11.95 -5.30 -7.38
C PHE A 286 -12.33 -5.82 -8.77
N TRP A 287 -11.65 -5.31 -9.79
CA TRP A 287 -11.86 -5.69 -11.18
C TRP A 287 -11.42 -7.13 -11.49
N PHE A 288 -10.58 -7.73 -10.65
CA PHE A 288 -10.11 -9.10 -10.78
C PHE A 288 -10.23 -9.81 -9.43
N ASP A 289 -10.41 -11.13 -9.50
CA ASP A 289 -10.31 -12.01 -8.34
C ASP A 289 -8.81 -12.13 -7.97
N LEU A 290 -8.37 -11.21 -7.10
CA LEU A 290 -6.98 -11.13 -6.66
C LEU A 290 -6.86 -11.61 -5.23
N THR A 291 -5.88 -12.47 -4.97
CA THR A 291 -5.43 -12.69 -3.61
C THR A 291 -4.58 -11.51 -3.12
N TYR A 292 -4.52 -11.32 -1.80
CA TYR A 292 -3.66 -10.32 -1.18
C TYR A 292 -2.18 -10.48 -1.58
N GLY A 293 -1.69 -11.72 -1.67
CA GLY A 293 -0.32 -12.01 -2.14
C GLY A 293 -0.10 -11.61 -3.60
N GLN A 294 -1.04 -11.93 -4.49
CA GLN A 294 -0.98 -11.50 -5.89
C GLN A 294 -0.97 -9.97 -6.00
N TYR A 295 -1.78 -9.30 -5.19
CA TYR A 295 -1.84 -7.85 -5.13
C TYR A 295 -0.49 -7.22 -4.73
N ILE A 296 0.16 -7.73 -3.68
CA ILE A 296 1.50 -7.31 -3.27
C ILE A 296 2.52 -7.51 -4.42
N ILE A 297 2.44 -8.65 -5.12
CA ILE A 297 3.33 -8.91 -6.27
C ILE A 297 3.10 -7.87 -7.37
N TYR A 298 1.86 -7.54 -7.71
CA TYR A 298 1.56 -6.51 -8.71
C TYR A 298 2.07 -5.13 -8.26
N TYR A 299 1.94 -4.78 -6.98
CA TYR A 299 2.53 -3.56 -6.43
C TYR A 299 4.04 -3.51 -6.63
N ILE A 300 4.74 -4.61 -6.32
CA ILE A 300 6.18 -4.70 -6.52
C ILE A 300 6.53 -4.55 -8.02
N LEU A 301 5.79 -5.20 -8.91
CA LEU A 301 6.00 -5.07 -10.36
C LEU A 301 5.80 -3.64 -10.85
N LEU A 302 4.72 -2.97 -10.44
CA LEU A 302 4.46 -1.56 -10.76
C LEU A 302 5.57 -0.66 -10.23
N LEU A 303 6.09 -0.96 -9.03
CA LEU A 303 7.20 -0.23 -8.42
C LEU A 303 8.48 -0.36 -9.24
N TYR A 304 8.81 -1.56 -9.73
CA TYR A 304 9.96 -1.75 -10.63
C TYR A 304 9.82 -0.94 -11.92
N ILE A 305 8.65 -0.99 -12.57
CA ILE A 305 8.39 -0.24 -13.81
C ILE A 305 8.55 1.26 -13.56
N LEU A 306 7.97 1.78 -12.48
CA LEU A 306 8.01 3.21 -12.16
C LEU A 306 9.40 3.68 -11.70
N SER A 307 10.12 2.85 -10.93
CA SER A 307 11.49 3.13 -10.50
C SER A 307 12.44 3.19 -11.69
N ILE A 308 12.39 2.20 -12.60
CA ILE A 308 13.18 2.23 -13.84
C ILE A 308 12.76 3.41 -14.72
N GLY A 309 11.46 3.69 -14.83
CA GLY A 309 10.94 4.87 -15.52
C GLY A 309 11.55 6.17 -14.97
N SER A 310 11.55 6.36 -13.65
CA SER A 310 12.15 7.53 -13.02
C SER A 310 13.66 7.63 -13.24
N ALA A 311 14.38 6.50 -13.25
CA ALA A 311 15.81 6.46 -13.56
C ALA A 311 16.11 6.89 -15.02
N THR A 312 15.26 6.51 -15.97
CA THR A 312 15.42 6.93 -17.38
C THR A 312 15.13 8.43 -17.56
N VAL A 313 14.14 8.97 -16.85
CA VAL A 313 13.88 10.42 -16.83
C VAL A 313 15.03 11.17 -16.16
N ALA A 314 15.58 10.65 -15.06
CA ALA A 314 16.75 11.21 -14.40
C ALA A 314 17.97 11.26 -15.33
N PHE A 315 18.21 10.20 -16.11
CA PHE A 315 19.27 10.18 -17.13
C PHE A 315 19.10 11.31 -18.16
N VAL A 316 17.89 11.50 -18.69
CA VAL A 316 17.57 12.58 -19.65
C VAL A 316 17.87 13.95 -19.03
N ILE A 317 17.37 14.21 -17.81
CA ILE A 317 17.57 15.51 -17.13
C ILE A 317 19.05 15.74 -16.81
N SER A 318 19.74 14.70 -16.35
CA SER A 318 21.17 14.71 -16.05
C SER A 318 21.97 15.08 -17.29
N ARG A 319 21.65 14.51 -18.46
CA ARG A 319 22.31 14.83 -19.72
C ARG A 319 22.22 16.31 -20.13
N PHE A 320 21.11 16.98 -19.80
CA PHE A 320 20.86 18.40 -20.10
C PHE A 320 21.22 19.35 -18.96
N SER A 321 21.92 18.87 -17.93
CA SER A 321 22.34 19.67 -16.79
C SER A 321 23.84 19.93 -16.83
N GLN A 322 24.24 21.17 -16.55
CA GLN A 322 25.63 21.61 -16.65
C GLN A 322 26.43 21.29 -15.38
N ASN A 323 25.75 21.28 -14.22
CA ASN A 323 26.31 21.01 -12.91
C ASN A 323 25.23 20.41 -11.99
N LEU A 324 25.66 19.94 -10.81
CA LEU A 324 24.78 19.27 -9.84
C LEU A 324 23.67 20.20 -9.31
N VAL A 325 23.93 21.49 -9.14
CA VAL A 325 22.93 22.44 -8.62
C VAL A 325 21.76 22.58 -9.60
N VAL A 326 22.04 22.75 -10.89
CA VAL A 326 21.01 22.82 -11.94
C VAL A 326 20.23 21.51 -12.05
N LEU A 327 20.92 20.36 -11.88
CA LEU A 327 20.27 19.05 -11.86
C LEU A 327 19.29 18.95 -10.69
N ILE A 328 19.70 19.27 -9.47
CA ILE A 328 18.85 19.21 -8.28
C ILE A 328 17.61 20.09 -8.44
N MET A 329 17.77 21.33 -8.92
CA MET A 329 16.64 22.23 -9.17
C MET A 329 15.61 21.66 -10.17
N LYS A 330 16.04 20.89 -11.17
CA LYS A 330 15.15 20.20 -12.12
C LYS A 330 14.53 18.92 -11.55
N LEU A 331 15.25 18.21 -10.68
CA LEU A 331 14.78 16.96 -10.08
C LEU A 331 13.68 17.20 -9.04
N ILE A 332 13.67 18.34 -8.33
CA ILE A 332 12.62 18.67 -7.35
C ILE A 332 11.21 18.63 -7.96
N PRO A 333 10.89 19.40 -9.02
CA PRO A 333 9.55 19.36 -9.61
C PRO A 333 9.23 17.99 -10.25
N VAL A 334 10.25 17.32 -10.80
CA VAL A 334 10.09 15.97 -11.37
C VAL A 334 9.74 14.96 -10.29
N PHE A 335 10.39 15.03 -9.13
CA PHE A 335 10.06 14.22 -7.97
C PHE A 335 8.63 14.50 -7.47
N GLY A 336 8.20 15.76 -7.47
CA GLY A 336 6.81 16.13 -7.17
C GLY A 336 5.79 15.46 -8.11
N VAL A 337 6.07 15.44 -9.41
CA VAL A 337 5.24 14.71 -10.39
C VAL A 337 5.22 13.21 -10.09
N PHE A 338 6.38 12.61 -9.80
CA PHE A 338 6.44 11.20 -9.43
C PHE A 338 5.69 10.89 -8.12
N CYS A 339 5.69 11.79 -7.13
CA CYS A 339 4.89 11.62 -5.91
C CYS A 339 3.39 11.55 -6.25
N LEU A 340 2.90 12.43 -7.12
CA LEU A 340 1.50 12.42 -7.56
C LEU A 340 1.18 11.13 -8.33
N ILE A 341 2.04 10.71 -9.26
CA ILE A 341 1.87 9.46 -10.01
C ILE A 341 1.84 8.27 -9.04
N SER A 342 2.78 8.17 -8.12
CA SER A 342 2.82 7.11 -7.11
C SER A 342 1.52 7.08 -6.29
N PHE A 343 1.06 8.22 -5.79
CA PHE A 343 -0.18 8.28 -5.04
C PHE A 343 -1.38 7.80 -5.87
N LYS A 344 -1.52 8.26 -7.13
CA LYS A 344 -2.67 7.88 -7.97
C LYS A 344 -2.63 6.43 -8.46
N VAL A 345 -1.44 5.89 -8.75
CA VAL A 345 -1.26 4.51 -9.21
C VAL A 345 -1.47 3.52 -8.07
N PHE A 346 -0.85 3.75 -6.91
CA PHE A 346 -0.85 2.81 -5.79
C PHE A 346 -2.01 3.00 -4.81
N PHE A 347 -2.82 4.05 -4.95
CA PHE A 347 -4.03 4.17 -4.12
C PHE A 347 -5.11 3.21 -4.62
N LYS A 348 -5.34 2.13 -3.85
CA LYS A 348 -6.38 1.11 -4.08
C LYS A 348 -6.38 0.62 -5.54
N THR A 349 -5.23 0.22 -6.07
CA THR A 349 -5.05 -0.21 -7.47
C THR A 349 -6.02 -1.34 -7.85
N PHE A 350 -6.48 -1.37 -9.11
CA PHE A 350 -7.40 -2.38 -9.65
C PHE A 350 -8.79 -2.40 -8.99
N SER A 351 -9.14 -1.39 -8.21
CA SER A 351 -10.47 -1.22 -7.63
C SER A 351 -11.33 -0.23 -8.40
N ASN A 352 -12.63 -0.28 -8.14
CA ASN A 352 -13.59 0.72 -8.62
C ASN A 352 -13.39 2.12 -7.98
N VAL A 353 -12.63 2.22 -6.89
CA VAL A 353 -12.38 3.50 -6.22
C VAL A 353 -11.10 4.18 -6.69
N ASN A 354 -10.26 3.51 -7.49
CA ASN A 354 -9.02 4.08 -8.03
C ASN A 354 -9.31 5.34 -8.88
N PHE A 355 -8.40 6.32 -8.79
CA PHE A 355 -8.53 7.60 -9.48
C PHE A 355 -8.67 7.48 -11.00
N PHE A 356 -7.86 6.63 -11.64
CA PHE A 356 -7.89 6.50 -13.10
C PHE A 356 -9.17 5.84 -13.58
N TYR A 357 -9.66 4.86 -12.83
CA TYR A 357 -10.96 4.27 -13.09
C TYR A 357 -12.07 5.31 -12.95
N ARG A 358 -12.16 6.02 -11.82
CA ARG A 358 -13.18 7.07 -11.61
C ARG A 358 -13.15 8.18 -12.65
N LEU A 359 -11.98 8.48 -13.21
CA LEU A 359 -11.82 9.51 -14.23
C LEU A 359 -12.29 9.07 -15.63
N THR A 360 -12.16 7.79 -15.96
CA THR A 360 -12.27 7.32 -17.36
C THR A 360 -13.27 6.19 -17.57
N GLY A 361 -13.69 5.50 -16.50
CA GLY A 361 -14.45 4.26 -16.56
C GLY A 361 -13.67 3.06 -17.08
N LEU A 362 -12.34 3.15 -17.26
CA LEU A 362 -11.50 2.07 -17.77
C LEU A 362 -10.66 1.42 -16.66
N PRO A 363 -10.82 0.12 -16.37
CA PRO A 363 -9.90 -0.62 -15.52
C PRO A 363 -8.53 -0.78 -16.24
N TRP A 364 -7.49 -1.10 -15.46
CA TRP A 364 -6.09 -1.31 -15.92
C TRP A 364 -5.31 -0.07 -16.35
N LEU A 365 -5.80 1.13 -16.09
CA LEU A 365 -5.03 2.33 -16.46
C LEU A 365 -3.78 2.52 -15.61
N GLU A 366 -3.71 1.97 -14.40
CA GLU A 366 -2.58 2.07 -13.49
C GLU A 366 -1.28 1.50 -14.09
N PRO A 367 -1.22 0.23 -14.56
CA PRO A 367 -0.04 -0.29 -15.26
C PRO A 367 0.26 0.45 -16.56
N ILE A 368 -0.78 0.92 -17.29
CA ILE A 368 -0.59 1.67 -18.54
C ILE A 368 0.13 3.00 -18.27
N VAL A 369 -0.22 3.71 -17.20
CA VAL A 369 0.45 4.95 -16.80
C VAL A 369 1.92 4.68 -16.44
N CYS A 370 2.21 3.63 -15.67
CA CYS A 370 3.59 3.24 -15.36
C CYS A 370 4.40 2.90 -16.62
N LEU A 371 3.81 2.12 -17.53
CA LEU A 371 4.45 1.75 -18.80
C LEU A 371 4.65 2.97 -19.70
N PHE A 372 3.70 3.90 -19.74
CA PHE A 372 3.81 5.14 -20.52
C PHE A 372 4.98 5.99 -20.04
N VAL A 373 5.14 6.16 -18.71
CA VAL A 373 6.30 6.86 -18.13
C VAL A 373 7.61 6.16 -18.51
N LEU A 374 7.67 4.84 -18.38
CA LEU A 374 8.85 4.06 -18.76
C LEU A 374 9.18 4.21 -20.26
N ILE A 375 8.20 4.05 -21.15
CA ILE A 375 8.37 4.16 -22.60
C ILE A 375 8.79 5.57 -22.99
N MET A 376 8.19 6.61 -22.41
CA MET A 376 8.57 8.00 -22.67
C MET A 376 10.03 8.27 -22.26
N GLY A 377 10.44 7.78 -21.08
CA GLY A 377 11.81 7.91 -20.61
C GLY A 377 12.81 7.13 -21.46
N LEU A 378 12.50 5.88 -21.84
CA LEU A 378 13.32 5.05 -22.71
C LEU A 378 13.47 5.65 -24.11
N THR A 379 12.36 6.05 -24.75
CA THR A 379 12.38 6.65 -26.10
C THR A 379 13.18 7.94 -26.13
N SER A 380 13.01 8.80 -25.12
CA SER A 380 13.81 10.02 -24.95
C SER A 380 15.30 9.71 -24.78
N SER A 381 15.64 8.72 -23.94
CA SER A 381 17.02 8.29 -23.71
C SER A 381 17.66 7.73 -24.99
N VAL A 382 16.92 6.90 -25.73
CA VAL A 382 17.37 6.32 -27.00
C VAL A 382 17.56 7.41 -28.06
N TYR A 383 16.65 8.39 -28.14
CA TYR A 383 16.79 9.53 -29.05
C TYR A 383 18.06 10.34 -28.77
N ILE A 384 18.35 10.62 -27.49
CA ILE A 384 19.58 11.30 -27.05
C ILE A 384 20.81 10.50 -27.48
N LEU A 385 20.84 9.20 -27.20
CA LEU A 385 21.95 8.31 -27.55
C LEU A 385 22.18 8.28 -29.08
N HIS A 386 21.11 8.23 -29.88
CA HIS A 386 21.22 8.26 -31.35
C HIS A 386 21.70 9.61 -31.89
N ARG A 387 21.19 10.72 -31.33
CA ARG A 387 21.62 12.06 -31.72
C ARG A 387 23.10 12.25 -31.44
N GLU A 388 23.59 11.72 -30.33
CA GLU A 388 25.00 11.81 -29.96
C GLU A 388 25.91 11.09 -30.95
N ILE A 389 25.52 9.88 -31.39
CA ILE A 389 26.25 9.15 -32.44
C ILE A 389 26.28 9.92 -33.77
N LYS A 390 25.20 10.64 -34.11
CA LYS A 390 25.12 11.42 -35.37
C LYS A 390 25.87 12.74 -35.32
N ALA A 391 25.88 13.43 -34.18
CA ALA A 391 26.63 14.67 -34.01
C ALA A 391 28.14 14.45 -34.12
N ASP A 392 28.63 13.24 -33.86
CA ASP A 392 30.03 12.83 -34.02
C ASP A 392 30.44 12.51 -35.47
N LEU A 393 29.48 12.45 -36.43
CA LEU A 393 29.74 12.15 -37.85
C LEU A 393 29.80 13.41 -38.74
N LEU A 394 29.52 14.58 -38.16
CA LEU A 394 29.64 15.91 -38.76
C LEU A 394 30.83 16.64 -38.13
#